data_AF-A0A9W4JQY5-F1
#
_entry.id   AF-A0A9W4JQY5-F1
#
_cell.length_a   1.000
_cell.length_b   1.000
_cell.length_c   1.000
_cell.angle_alpha   90.00
_cell.angle_beta   90.00
_cell.angle_gamma   90.00
#
_symmetry.space_group_name_H-M   'P 1'
#
loop_
_entity.id
_entity.type
_entity.pdbx_description
1 polymer ?
#
loop_
_entity_poly.entity_id
_entity_poly.type
_entity_poly.pdbx_seq_one_letter_code
_entity_poly.pdbx_strand_id
1 'polypeptide(L)'
;MQLTLGVALALAASHVLAVTQIADDEMNTLLDAGGVDLADRYAPMWFFGQSQNQPPCYPTWAFGGSPDTADVYDDSHKTPAAAQCKYPDVGCNCRNPGIGIGNPGPQFPIYYTYQKCNDAEVRVVYNLFYEKDGAKFGAIDTGHDYDWERVVIIHSRDDDNMWAPSRALLSAHSGYTSLAWGDIQNTLTTEEVNAGKAKDPNGVKNNDHPKVYVSWSKHAHFDTRNTGWNDPASQSLENAFRSQDWWHFVDPQNYIRADDSTNAGKALGAADWGHASSNPPSVHSGVCEAS
;
A
#
# COMPACT_ATOMS: atom_id res chain seq x y z
N MET A 1 32.81 -20.01 -51.15
CA MET A 1 31.48 -19.39 -51.27
C MET A 1 30.82 -19.51 -49.90
N GLN A 2 31.02 -18.51 -49.02
CA GLN A 2 30.52 -18.52 -47.64
C GLN A 2 29.23 -17.70 -47.58
N LEU A 3 28.12 -18.36 -47.22
CA LEU A 3 26.85 -17.71 -46.88
C LEU A 3 26.97 -17.14 -45.47
N THR A 4 26.89 -15.81 -45.34
CA THR A 4 26.60 -15.14 -44.08
C THR A 4 25.08 -15.17 -43.83
N LEU A 5 24.66 -15.96 -42.82
CA LEU A 5 23.32 -15.86 -42.23
C LEU A 5 23.24 -14.56 -41.42
N GLY A 6 22.39 -13.63 -41.86
CA GLY A 6 21.99 -12.48 -41.04
C GLY A 6 20.90 -12.91 -40.06
N VAL A 7 21.17 -12.79 -38.76
CA VAL A 7 20.15 -12.92 -37.71
C VAL A 7 19.41 -11.60 -37.61
N ALA A 8 18.13 -11.59 -37.95
CA ALA A 8 17.25 -10.46 -37.68
C ALA A 8 16.83 -10.51 -36.19
N LEU A 9 17.29 -9.54 -35.39
CA LEU A 9 16.72 -9.29 -34.06
C LEU A 9 15.31 -8.70 -34.26
N ALA A 10 14.28 -9.48 -33.94
CA ALA A 10 12.94 -8.94 -33.75
C ALA A 10 12.91 -8.16 -32.42
N LEU A 11 12.92 -6.83 -32.49
CA LEU A 11 12.56 -5.97 -31.36
C LEU A 11 11.06 -6.17 -31.09
N ALA A 12 10.72 -6.90 -30.03
CA ALA A 12 9.36 -6.89 -29.50
C ALA A 12 9.09 -5.48 -28.96
N ALA A 13 8.21 -4.73 -29.62
CA ALA A 13 7.71 -3.48 -29.08
C ALA A 13 6.84 -3.81 -27.86
N SER A 14 7.30 -3.43 -26.66
CA SER A 14 6.47 -3.43 -25.47
C SER A 14 5.34 -2.43 -25.72
N HIS A 15 4.12 -2.91 -25.90
CA HIS A 15 2.94 -2.05 -25.87
C HIS A 15 2.84 -1.47 -24.46
N VAL A 16 3.22 -0.21 -24.29
CA VAL A 16 2.87 0.56 -23.09
C VAL A 16 1.37 0.79 -23.20
N LEU A 17 0.59 0.04 -22.42
CA LEU A 17 -0.82 0.36 -22.25
C LEU A 17 -0.89 1.64 -21.42
N ALA A 18 -1.73 2.57 -21.84
CA ALA A 18 -1.94 3.79 -21.08
C ALA A 18 -2.85 3.51 -19.88
N VAL A 19 -2.68 4.28 -18.81
CA VAL A 19 -3.56 4.26 -17.66
C VAL A 19 -5.01 4.38 -18.09
N THR A 20 -5.87 3.53 -17.53
CA THR A 20 -7.30 3.57 -17.82
C THR A 20 -7.85 4.92 -17.38
N GLN A 21 -8.61 5.59 -18.24
CA GLN A 21 -9.27 6.85 -17.92
C GLN A 21 -10.76 6.64 -17.63
N ILE A 22 -11.35 7.54 -16.86
CA ILE A 22 -12.75 7.50 -16.40
C ILE A 22 -13.45 8.78 -16.83
N ALA A 23 -14.65 8.69 -17.42
CA ALA A 23 -15.44 9.87 -17.75
C ALA A 23 -16.10 10.49 -16.49
N ASP A 24 -16.50 11.75 -16.55
CA ASP A 24 -17.14 12.47 -15.43
C ASP A 24 -18.35 11.75 -14.83
N ASP A 25 -19.23 11.20 -15.66
CA ASP A 25 -20.44 10.50 -15.23
C ASP A 25 -20.11 9.18 -14.51
N GLU A 26 -19.13 8.45 -15.02
CA GLU A 26 -18.62 7.25 -14.37
C GLU A 26 -17.93 7.58 -13.03
N MET A 27 -17.07 8.61 -12.98
CA MET A 27 -16.44 9.04 -11.72
C MET A 27 -17.48 9.36 -10.65
N ASN A 28 -18.50 10.16 -10.98
CA ASN A 28 -19.57 10.47 -10.02
C ASN A 28 -20.32 9.22 -9.57
N THR A 29 -20.61 8.30 -10.49
CA THR A 29 -21.25 7.01 -10.18
C THR A 29 -20.43 6.19 -9.19
N LEU A 30 -19.11 6.11 -9.39
CA LEU A 30 -18.20 5.38 -8.50
C LEU A 30 -18.17 6.01 -7.10
N LEU A 31 -18.14 7.33 -6.99
CA LEU A 31 -18.16 8.04 -5.71
C LEU A 31 -19.49 7.89 -4.97
N ASP A 32 -20.62 7.95 -5.68
CA ASP A 32 -21.95 7.76 -5.11
C ASP A 32 -22.18 6.32 -4.64
N ALA A 33 -21.54 5.35 -5.30
CA ALA A 33 -21.52 3.94 -4.90
C ALA A 33 -20.59 3.65 -3.71
N GLY A 34 -19.97 4.67 -3.11
CA GLY A 34 -19.09 4.52 -1.94
C GLY A 34 -17.61 4.36 -2.28
N GLY A 35 -17.21 4.54 -3.54
CA GLY A 35 -15.83 4.67 -3.97
C GLY A 35 -15.01 3.37 -4.00
N VAL A 36 -15.56 2.22 -3.64
CA VAL A 36 -14.82 0.95 -3.60
C VAL A 36 -14.30 0.54 -4.99
N ASP A 37 -15.11 0.68 -6.03
CA ASP A 37 -14.72 0.33 -7.40
C ASP A 37 -13.65 1.29 -7.96
N LEU A 38 -13.67 2.56 -7.54
CA LEU A 38 -12.58 3.50 -7.84
C LEU A 38 -11.31 3.09 -7.09
N ALA A 39 -11.43 2.68 -5.83
CA ALA A 39 -10.30 2.25 -5.02
C ALA A 39 -9.63 1.00 -5.59
N ASP A 40 -10.41 0.01 -6.04
CA ASP A 40 -9.89 -1.21 -6.67
C ASP A 40 -9.17 -0.93 -7.99
N ARG A 41 -9.76 -0.08 -8.84
CA ARG A 41 -9.29 0.18 -10.20
C ARG A 41 -7.85 0.67 -10.30
N TYR A 42 -7.36 1.42 -9.31
CA TYR A 42 -5.98 1.90 -9.26
C TYR A 42 -5.23 1.39 -8.03
N ALA A 43 -5.72 0.31 -7.41
CA ALA A 43 -5.18 -0.20 -6.17
C ALA A 43 -3.67 -0.54 -6.26
N PRO A 44 -2.89 -0.30 -5.20
CA PRO A 44 -1.52 -0.77 -5.12
C PRO A 44 -1.41 -2.30 -5.13
N MET A 45 -0.37 -2.81 -5.80
CA MET A 45 0.16 -4.15 -5.55
C MET A 45 1.17 -4.05 -4.40
N TRP A 46 0.88 -4.71 -3.27
CA TRP A 46 1.69 -4.61 -2.07
C TRP A 46 2.79 -5.66 -2.05
N PHE A 47 4.02 -5.25 -1.73
CA PHE A 47 5.18 -6.12 -1.60
C PHE A 47 5.79 -6.06 -0.20
N PHE A 48 6.10 -7.22 0.33
CA PHE A 48 6.70 -7.39 1.65
C PHE A 48 7.97 -8.23 1.54
N GLY A 49 8.89 -8.01 2.48
CA GLY A 49 10.19 -8.65 2.48
C GLY A 49 10.64 -9.07 3.86
N GLN A 50 11.45 -10.13 3.92
CA GLN A 50 12.22 -10.46 5.11
C GLN A 50 13.68 -10.09 4.94
N SER A 51 14.33 -9.73 6.03
CA SER A 51 15.77 -9.54 6.07
C SER A 51 16.35 -10.29 7.26
N GLN A 52 17.62 -10.71 7.14
CA GLN A 52 18.32 -11.45 8.21
C GLN A 52 17.55 -12.68 8.73
N ASN A 53 16.78 -13.33 7.85
CA ASN A 53 15.90 -14.47 8.16
C ASN A 53 14.80 -14.17 9.19
N GLN A 54 14.38 -12.90 9.30
CA GLN A 54 13.32 -12.48 10.18
C GLN A 54 12.19 -11.87 9.34
N PRO A 55 10.94 -12.33 9.49
CA PRO A 55 9.81 -11.76 8.75
C PRO A 55 9.47 -10.34 9.25
N PRO A 56 8.73 -9.55 8.45
CA PRO A 56 8.17 -8.28 8.91
C PRO A 56 6.97 -8.53 9.84
N CYS A 57 6.53 -7.48 10.51
CA CYS A 57 5.13 -7.41 10.94
C CYS A 57 4.25 -7.21 9.70
N TYR A 58 3.12 -7.90 9.64
CA TYR A 58 2.28 -7.97 8.44
C TYR A 58 0.91 -7.35 8.71
N PRO A 59 0.27 -6.70 7.71
CA PRO A 59 -1.00 -6.02 7.96
C PRO A 59 -2.06 -6.97 8.50
N THR A 60 -2.91 -6.47 9.38
CA THR A 60 -3.97 -7.26 10.03
C THR A 60 -5.25 -6.43 10.23
N TRP A 61 -6.30 -7.10 10.68
CA TRP A 61 -7.56 -6.46 11.06
C TRP A 61 -7.38 -5.70 12.37
N ALA A 62 -7.99 -4.52 12.46
CA ALA A 62 -7.95 -3.64 13.62
C ALA A 62 -8.97 -4.04 14.70
N PHE A 63 -10.03 -4.78 14.33
CA PHE A 63 -11.16 -5.11 15.21
C PHE A 63 -11.58 -6.59 15.08
N GLY A 64 -10.60 -7.50 15.17
CA GLY A 64 -10.84 -8.94 15.30
C GLY A 64 -11.40 -9.63 14.05
N GLY A 65 -11.48 -8.94 12.91
CA GLY A 65 -11.84 -9.52 11.64
C GLY A 65 -10.82 -10.54 11.10
N SER A 66 -11.18 -11.18 10.00
CA SER A 66 -10.37 -12.18 9.30
C SER A 66 -10.75 -12.22 7.82
N PRO A 67 -10.06 -13.01 6.97
CA PRO A 67 -10.48 -13.24 5.58
C PRO A 67 -11.95 -13.63 5.42
N ASP A 68 -12.49 -14.37 6.39
CA ASP A 68 -13.82 -14.97 6.33
C ASP A 68 -14.85 -14.26 7.23
N THR A 69 -14.43 -13.25 8.01
CA THR A 69 -15.27 -12.58 9.00
C THR A 69 -15.01 -11.08 9.02
N ALA A 70 -16.07 -10.28 8.97
CA ALA A 70 -15.96 -8.83 9.12
C ALA A 70 -15.42 -8.43 10.50
N ASP A 71 -14.84 -7.22 10.57
CA ASP A 71 -14.51 -6.57 11.84
C ASP A 71 -15.75 -6.38 12.72
N VAL A 72 -15.55 -6.40 14.03
CA VAL A 72 -16.56 -6.05 15.03
C VAL A 72 -16.10 -4.79 15.76
N TYR A 73 -16.68 -3.64 15.39
CA TYR A 73 -16.20 -2.31 15.77
C TYR A 73 -16.48 -1.92 17.23
N ASP A 74 -15.89 -2.64 18.19
CA ASP A 74 -15.91 -2.33 19.61
C ASP A 74 -14.55 -2.61 20.29
N ASP A 75 -14.36 -2.07 21.49
CA ASP A 75 -13.09 -2.15 22.22
C ASP A 75 -12.70 -3.60 22.61
N SER A 76 -13.67 -4.50 22.80
CA SER A 76 -13.39 -5.89 23.16
C SER A 76 -12.84 -6.71 21.99
N HIS A 77 -13.05 -6.24 20.76
CA HIS A 77 -12.52 -6.84 19.54
C HIS A 77 -11.32 -6.08 18.97
N LYS A 78 -10.95 -4.93 19.56
CA LYS A 78 -9.76 -4.19 19.15
C LYS A 78 -8.53 -5.10 19.24
N THR A 79 -7.78 -5.17 18.15
CA THR A 79 -6.56 -5.98 18.10
C THR A 79 -5.55 -5.47 19.13
N PRO A 80 -4.98 -6.33 19.97
CA PRO A 80 -4.00 -5.92 20.98
C PRO A 80 -2.70 -5.47 20.33
N ALA A 81 -1.99 -4.55 20.99
CA ALA A 81 -0.63 -4.19 20.57
C ALA A 81 0.32 -5.38 20.74
N ALA A 82 1.29 -5.49 19.82
CA ALA A 82 2.33 -6.50 19.89
C ALA A 82 3.62 -5.93 20.52
N ALA A 83 4.18 -6.62 21.50
CA ALA A 83 5.42 -6.18 22.13
C ALA A 83 6.62 -6.24 21.16
N GLN A 84 7.44 -5.19 21.15
CA GLN A 84 8.65 -5.10 20.34
C GLN A 84 9.76 -6.02 20.90
N CYS A 85 10.45 -6.74 20.01
CA CYS A 85 11.63 -7.54 20.34
C CYS A 85 12.92 -6.83 19.97
N LYS A 86 14.05 -7.43 20.31
CA LYS A 86 15.36 -6.91 19.91
C LYS A 86 15.56 -7.12 18.42
N TYR A 87 16.08 -6.09 17.76
CA TYR A 87 16.55 -6.20 16.39
C TYR A 87 17.55 -7.36 16.22
N PRO A 88 17.46 -8.18 15.14
CA PRO A 88 16.64 -8.01 13.94
C PRO A 88 15.24 -8.66 13.98
N ASP A 89 14.75 -9.15 15.12
CA ASP A 89 13.47 -9.85 15.22
C ASP A 89 12.27 -8.88 15.22
N VAL A 90 12.04 -8.22 14.08
CA VAL A 90 11.02 -7.17 13.92
C VAL A 90 9.61 -7.75 13.83
N GLY A 91 9.42 -8.93 13.24
CA GLY A 91 8.12 -9.61 13.10
C GLY A 91 7.65 -10.39 14.33
N CYS A 92 8.37 -10.34 15.45
CA CYS A 92 7.98 -11.07 16.66
C CYS A 92 6.62 -10.63 17.22
N ASN A 93 5.90 -11.54 17.88
CA ASN A 93 4.65 -11.27 18.62
C ASN A 93 3.51 -10.62 17.82
N CYS A 94 3.65 -10.41 16.52
CA CYS A 94 2.61 -9.91 15.66
C CYS A 94 2.39 -10.86 14.49
N ARG A 95 1.32 -10.61 13.73
CA ARG A 95 1.04 -11.31 12.49
C ARG A 95 2.24 -11.17 11.54
N ASN A 96 2.66 -12.30 10.99
CA ASN A 96 3.63 -12.37 9.90
C ASN A 96 2.99 -13.10 8.70
N PRO A 97 3.64 -13.13 7.51
CA PRO A 97 3.06 -13.80 6.34
C PRO A 97 2.72 -15.28 6.54
N GLY A 98 3.37 -15.99 7.47
CA GLY A 98 3.06 -17.39 7.81
C GLY A 98 3.32 -18.42 6.69
N ILE A 99 3.86 -17.98 5.56
CA ILE A 99 4.09 -18.79 4.35
C ILE A 99 5.50 -18.57 3.83
N GLY A 100 6.03 -19.55 3.09
CA GLY A 100 7.39 -19.46 2.53
C GLY A 100 7.56 -18.28 1.56
N ILE A 101 8.75 -17.70 1.54
CA ILE A 101 9.13 -16.67 0.55
C ILE A 101 8.90 -17.19 -0.88
N GLY A 102 8.57 -16.28 -1.79
CA GLY A 102 8.29 -16.61 -3.18
C GLY A 102 6.83 -17.00 -3.46
N ASN A 103 5.92 -16.80 -2.50
CA ASN A 103 4.48 -17.03 -2.66
C ASN A 103 3.67 -15.74 -2.48
N PRO A 104 2.45 -15.64 -3.06
CA PRO A 104 1.52 -14.56 -2.72
C PRO A 104 1.26 -14.53 -1.22
N GLY A 105 1.35 -13.36 -0.61
CA GLY A 105 1.09 -13.13 0.81
C GLY A 105 -0.36 -13.45 1.21
N PRO A 106 -0.63 -13.72 2.50
CA PRO A 106 -1.99 -13.94 2.98
C PRO A 106 -2.83 -12.64 2.88
N GLN A 107 -4.15 -12.79 2.83
CA GLN A 107 -5.10 -11.68 2.77
C GLN A 107 -5.03 -10.76 4.00
N PHE A 108 -5.29 -9.48 3.79
CA PHE A 108 -5.40 -8.45 4.83
C PHE A 108 -6.39 -7.36 4.39
N PRO A 109 -6.97 -6.59 5.32
CA PRO A 109 -7.91 -5.54 4.98
C PRO A 109 -7.18 -4.28 4.48
N ILE A 110 -7.84 -3.55 3.59
CA ILE A 110 -7.52 -2.13 3.33
C ILE A 110 -8.60 -1.28 4.00
N TYR A 111 -8.18 -0.41 4.92
CA TYR A 111 -9.07 0.62 5.44
C TYR A 111 -8.99 1.83 4.52
N TYR A 112 -9.93 1.93 3.59
CA TYR A 112 -9.91 2.98 2.57
C TYR A 112 -10.82 4.14 2.92
N THR A 113 -10.46 5.32 2.44
CA THR A 113 -11.35 6.50 2.40
C THR A 113 -11.22 7.16 1.04
N TYR A 114 -12.19 7.99 0.67
CA TYR A 114 -12.08 8.81 -0.52
C TYR A 114 -12.67 10.19 -0.27
N GLN A 115 -12.14 11.21 -0.94
CA GLN A 115 -12.64 12.57 -0.84
C GLN A 115 -12.48 13.31 -2.16
N LYS A 116 -13.56 13.96 -2.60
CA LYS A 116 -13.50 14.98 -3.65
C LYS A 116 -12.99 16.27 -3.03
N CYS A 117 -11.77 16.67 -3.38
CA CYS A 117 -11.11 17.84 -2.80
C CYS A 117 -11.50 19.14 -3.52
N ASN A 118 -11.78 19.04 -4.82
CA ASN A 118 -12.37 20.11 -5.63
C ASN A 118 -12.99 19.49 -6.91
N ASP A 119 -13.44 20.32 -7.85
CA ASP A 119 -14.11 19.87 -9.08
C ASP A 119 -13.21 19.06 -10.03
N ALA A 120 -11.89 19.14 -9.88
CA ALA A 120 -10.91 18.47 -10.72
C ALA A 120 -9.99 17.52 -9.93
N GLU A 121 -10.27 17.26 -8.65
CA GLU A 121 -9.40 16.42 -7.81
C GLU A 121 -10.19 15.51 -6.87
N VAL A 122 -9.90 14.21 -6.94
CA VAL A 122 -10.41 13.17 -6.05
C VAL A 122 -9.24 12.38 -5.47
N ARG A 123 -9.22 12.15 -4.16
CA ARG A 123 -8.18 11.38 -3.48
C ARG A 123 -8.76 10.11 -2.90
N VAL A 124 -8.06 8.99 -3.09
CA VAL A 124 -8.35 7.71 -2.43
C VAL A 124 -7.18 7.37 -1.52
N VAL A 125 -7.46 7.05 -0.25
CA VAL A 125 -6.47 6.67 0.75
C VAL A 125 -6.60 5.18 1.02
N TYR A 126 -5.49 4.46 1.02
CA TYR A 126 -5.38 3.04 1.35
C TYR A 126 -4.56 2.91 2.63
N ASN A 127 -5.20 2.63 3.77
CA ASN A 127 -4.49 2.48 5.05
C ASN A 127 -4.28 1.00 5.39
N LEU A 128 -3.08 0.69 5.86
CA LEU A 128 -2.69 -0.60 6.44
C LEU A 128 -2.52 -0.45 7.94
N PHE A 129 -2.97 -1.46 8.69
CA PHE A 129 -2.83 -1.53 10.13
C PHE A 129 -1.86 -2.62 10.54
N TYR A 130 -0.98 -2.31 11.49
CA TYR A 130 -0.05 -3.26 12.10
C TYR A 130 -0.17 -3.21 13.63
N GLU A 131 0.06 -4.35 14.29
CA GLU A 131 -0.01 -4.46 15.76
C GLU A 131 1.11 -3.69 16.48
N LYS A 132 2.16 -3.32 15.75
CA LYS A 132 3.31 -2.55 16.24
C LYS A 132 4.10 -2.00 15.06
N ASP A 133 5.00 -1.07 15.37
CA ASP A 133 6.07 -0.61 14.50
C ASP A 133 7.45 -0.95 15.10
N GLY A 134 8.40 -1.38 14.27
CA GLY A 134 9.80 -1.46 14.65
C GLY A 134 10.21 -2.54 15.64
N ALA A 135 11.39 -2.33 16.22
CA ALA A 135 12.07 -3.19 17.18
C ALA A 135 12.91 -2.36 18.15
N LYS A 136 13.43 -3.02 19.19
CA LYS A 136 14.33 -2.42 20.17
C LYS A 136 15.77 -2.52 19.69
N PHE A 137 16.52 -1.42 19.74
CA PHE A 137 17.94 -1.38 19.41
C PHE A 137 18.79 -0.90 20.59
N GLY A 138 19.40 -1.85 21.30
CA GLY A 138 20.20 -1.55 22.49
C GLY A 138 19.36 -0.86 23.57
N ALA A 139 19.74 0.36 23.94
CA ALA A 139 18.99 1.20 24.89
C ALA A 139 18.02 2.18 24.19
N ILE A 140 17.95 2.16 22.86
CA ILE A 140 17.08 3.04 22.05
C ILE A 140 15.89 2.19 21.61
N ASP A 141 14.71 2.54 22.11
CA ASP A 141 13.46 2.01 21.56
C ASP A 141 13.15 2.81 20.31
N THR A 142 13.31 2.20 19.13
CA THR A 142 12.91 2.87 17.90
C THR A 142 11.47 2.56 17.56
N GLY A 143 10.89 1.47 18.10
CA GLY A 143 9.52 1.04 17.81
C GLY A 143 8.45 1.63 18.72
N HIS A 144 7.19 1.35 18.39
CA HIS A 144 6.03 1.69 19.22
C HIS A 144 4.88 0.71 18.99
N ASP A 145 3.90 0.77 19.89
CA ASP A 145 2.66 0.01 19.78
C ASP A 145 1.81 0.57 18.65
N TYR A 146 1.18 -0.33 17.91
CA TYR A 146 0.39 -0.07 16.71
C TYR A 146 1.14 0.67 15.59
N ASP A 147 0.64 0.53 14.37
CA ASP A 147 1.08 1.36 13.25
C ASP A 147 -0.02 1.53 12.22
N TRP A 148 -0.07 2.72 11.62
CA TRP A 148 -1.01 3.08 10.57
C TRP A 148 -0.24 3.74 9.44
N GLU A 149 -0.02 2.98 8.36
CA GLU A 149 0.69 3.46 7.17
C GLU A 149 -0.27 3.53 5.99
N ARG A 150 0.03 4.37 5.01
CA ARG A 150 -0.93 4.65 3.93
C ARG A 150 -0.31 5.03 2.60
N VAL A 151 -1.10 4.79 1.57
CA VAL A 151 -0.89 5.34 0.23
C VAL A 151 -2.08 6.22 -0.12
N VAL A 152 -1.82 7.39 -0.70
CA VAL A 152 -2.87 8.25 -1.28
C VAL A 152 -2.70 8.28 -2.78
N ILE A 153 -3.74 7.94 -3.53
CA ILE A 153 -3.80 8.11 -4.97
C ILE A 153 -4.66 9.32 -5.28
N ILE A 154 -4.06 10.31 -5.94
CA ILE A 154 -4.72 11.53 -6.36
C ILE A 154 -5.11 11.37 -7.83
N HIS A 155 -6.39 11.53 -8.11
CA HIS A 155 -6.96 11.52 -9.45
C HIS A 155 -7.24 12.96 -9.85
N SER A 156 -6.77 13.34 -11.05
CA SER A 156 -7.03 14.65 -11.62
C SER A 156 -7.89 14.52 -12.87
N ARG A 157 -8.77 15.49 -13.09
CA ARG A 157 -9.52 15.63 -14.33
C ARG A 157 -8.75 16.47 -15.34
N ASP A 158 -8.69 16.02 -16.59
CA ASP A 158 -8.13 16.80 -17.70
C ASP A 158 -9.19 17.70 -18.39
N ASP A 159 -8.76 18.43 -19.42
CA ASP A 159 -9.63 19.36 -20.17
C ASP A 159 -10.70 18.64 -21.02
N ASP A 160 -10.53 17.34 -21.27
CA ASP A 160 -11.49 16.48 -21.99
C ASP A 160 -12.52 15.84 -21.04
N ASN A 161 -12.50 16.21 -19.75
CA ASN A 161 -13.33 15.65 -18.67
C ASN A 161 -13.05 14.16 -18.40
N MET A 162 -11.80 13.75 -18.60
CA MET A 162 -11.33 12.42 -18.28
C MET A 162 -10.50 12.46 -17.00
N TRP A 163 -10.77 11.50 -16.12
CA TRP A 163 -10.07 11.30 -14.85
C TRP A 163 -9.06 10.19 -14.98
N ALA A 164 -7.88 10.41 -14.39
CA ALA A 164 -6.85 9.39 -14.23
C ALA A 164 -6.04 9.69 -12.96
N PRO A 165 -5.35 8.70 -12.36
CA PRO A 165 -4.41 8.97 -11.30
C PRO A 165 -3.26 9.84 -11.84
N SER A 166 -3.00 10.94 -11.14
CA SER A 166 -1.98 11.92 -11.48
C SER A 166 -0.78 11.88 -10.53
N ARG A 167 -0.97 11.40 -9.30
CA ARG A 167 0.06 11.37 -8.25
C ARG A 167 -0.22 10.26 -7.23
N ALA A 168 0.85 9.72 -6.66
CA ALA A 168 0.81 8.89 -5.47
C ALA A 168 1.58 9.56 -4.33
N LEU A 169 1.02 9.56 -3.13
CA LEU A 169 1.69 9.93 -1.89
C LEU A 169 1.95 8.64 -1.09
N LEU A 170 3.21 8.31 -0.87
CA LEU A 170 3.62 7.11 -0.14
C LEU A 170 4.06 7.52 1.26
N SER A 171 3.44 6.97 2.31
CA SER A 171 3.79 7.34 3.68
C SER A 171 5.22 6.93 4.02
N ALA A 172 5.96 7.87 4.62
CA ALA A 172 7.28 7.62 5.17
C ALA A 172 7.40 8.43 6.46
N HIS A 173 7.32 7.72 7.60
CA HIS A 173 7.31 8.35 8.91
C HIS A 173 6.19 9.40 9.05
N SER A 174 6.52 10.66 9.35
CA SER A 174 5.54 11.74 9.56
C SER A 174 5.07 12.43 8.27
N GLY A 175 5.60 12.05 7.10
CA GLY A 175 5.32 12.72 5.84
C GLY A 175 5.00 11.76 4.69
N TYR A 176 5.17 12.29 3.48
CA TYR A 176 4.98 11.53 2.24
C TYR A 176 6.18 11.70 1.30
N THR A 177 6.48 10.64 0.58
CA THR A 177 7.15 10.75 -0.72
C THR A 177 6.09 10.99 -1.78
N SER A 178 6.22 12.11 -2.49
CA SER A 178 5.25 12.60 -3.48
C SER A 178 5.74 12.28 -4.90
N LEU A 179 5.05 11.38 -5.60
CA LEU A 179 5.43 10.90 -6.92
C LEU A 179 4.37 11.25 -7.95
N ALA A 180 4.73 11.99 -9.02
CA ALA A 180 3.86 12.05 -10.19
C ALA A 180 3.63 10.63 -10.72
N TRP A 181 2.45 10.36 -11.28
CA TRP A 181 2.08 8.98 -11.65
C TRP A 181 3.09 8.34 -12.61
N GLY A 182 3.56 9.09 -13.60
CA GLY A 182 4.59 8.62 -14.54
C GLY A 182 6.01 8.48 -13.97
N ASP A 183 6.26 9.02 -12.77
CA ASP A 183 7.56 8.89 -12.11
C ASP A 183 7.68 7.58 -11.33
N ILE A 184 6.56 7.00 -10.90
CA ILE A 184 6.48 5.69 -10.21
C ILE A 184 7.28 4.65 -11.00
N GLN A 185 8.25 3.99 -10.35
CA GLN A 185 9.19 3.10 -11.04
C GLN A 185 8.52 1.94 -11.76
N ASN A 186 7.47 1.37 -11.15
CA ASN A 186 6.79 0.18 -11.66
C ASN A 186 5.27 0.28 -11.45
N THR A 187 4.52 0.13 -12.52
CA THR A 187 3.07 -0.03 -12.54
C THR A 187 2.68 -1.27 -13.34
N LEU A 188 1.57 -1.91 -12.98
CA LEU A 188 1.01 -3.09 -13.65
C LEU A 188 -0.34 -2.76 -14.28
N THR A 189 -0.68 -3.42 -15.38
CA THR A 189 -2.06 -3.36 -15.90
C THR A 189 -2.98 -4.27 -15.08
N THR A 190 -4.28 -4.02 -15.15
CA THR A 190 -5.29 -4.90 -14.56
C THR A 190 -5.14 -6.36 -15.04
N GLU A 191 -4.83 -6.58 -16.32
CA GLU A 191 -4.61 -7.92 -16.87
C GLU A 191 -3.36 -8.61 -16.29
N GLU A 192 -2.29 -7.87 -16.03
CA GLU A 192 -1.08 -8.41 -15.41
C GLU A 192 -1.34 -8.83 -13.96
N VAL A 193 -2.06 -8.02 -13.20
CA VAL A 193 -2.52 -8.36 -11.85
C VAL A 193 -3.36 -9.63 -11.87
N ASN A 194 -4.38 -9.68 -12.74
CA ASN A 194 -5.27 -10.84 -12.88
C ASN A 194 -4.55 -12.11 -13.36
N ALA A 195 -3.48 -11.96 -14.14
CA ALA A 195 -2.62 -13.08 -14.55
C ALA A 195 -1.65 -13.54 -13.44
N GLY A 196 -1.68 -12.93 -12.25
CA GLY A 196 -0.77 -13.23 -11.14
C GLY A 196 0.65 -12.71 -11.35
N LYS A 197 0.85 -11.79 -12.31
CA LYS A 197 2.17 -11.23 -12.65
C LYS A 197 2.49 -10.01 -11.79
N ALA A 198 2.64 -10.23 -10.48
CA ALA A 198 2.99 -9.13 -9.58
C ALA A 198 4.46 -8.69 -9.74
N LYS A 199 5.39 -9.66 -9.78
CA LYS A 199 6.85 -9.36 -9.74
C LYS A 199 7.41 -8.80 -11.03
N ASP A 200 6.85 -9.20 -12.16
CA ASP A 200 7.26 -8.80 -13.49
C ASP A 200 6.03 -8.31 -14.28
N PRO A 201 6.16 -7.32 -15.16
CA PRO A 201 7.41 -6.67 -15.58
C PRO A 201 7.90 -5.61 -14.58
N ASN A 202 9.18 -5.23 -14.69
CA ASN A 202 9.75 -4.05 -14.01
C ASN A 202 10.13 -2.98 -15.04
N GLY A 203 10.13 -1.72 -14.62
CA GLY A 203 10.42 -0.56 -15.46
C GLY A 203 9.26 -0.12 -16.37
N VAL A 204 8.09 -0.73 -16.24
CA VAL A 204 6.87 -0.29 -16.91
C VAL A 204 6.16 0.75 -16.06
N LYS A 205 5.70 1.83 -16.68
CA LYS A 205 5.15 3.02 -16.03
C LYS A 205 3.82 3.40 -16.67
N ASN A 206 3.04 4.22 -15.98
CA ASN A 206 1.74 4.73 -16.45
C ASN A 206 0.66 3.66 -16.69
N ASN A 207 0.72 2.51 -16.00
CA ASN A 207 -0.40 1.58 -15.92
C ASN A 207 -1.26 1.87 -14.67
N ASP A 208 -2.26 1.02 -14.42
CA ASP A 208 -3.29 1.23 -13.41
C ASP A 208 -2.82 0.98 -11.96
N HIS A 209 -1.94 -0.01 -11.73
CA HIS A 209 -1.64 -0.48 -10.38
C HIS A 209 -0.16 -0.24 -10.01
N PRO A 210 0.15 0.69 -9.09
CA PRO A 210 1.52 0.92 -8.67
C PRO A 210 2.04 -0.24 -7.81
N LYS A 211 3.31 -0.62 -8.00
CA LYS A 211 3.98 -1.53 -7.07
C LYS A 211 4.43 -0.74 -5.85
N VAL A 212 3.95 -1.12 -4.67
CA VAL A 212 4.32 -0.49 -3.40
C VAL A 212 5.05 -1.49 -2.52
N TYR A 213 6.29 -1.13 -2.17
CA TYR A 213 7.19 -1.92 -1.34
C TYR A 213 7.14 -1.39 0.09
N VAL A 214 6.72 -2.24 1.02
CA VAL A 214 6.67 -1.95 2.45
C VAL A 214 8.04 -2.21 3.06
N SER A 215 8.56 -1.26 3.82
CA SER A 215 9.82 -1.47 4.55
C SER A 215 9.67 -2.53 5.63
N TRP A 216 10.67 -3.40 5.73
CA TRP A 216 10.62 -4.60 6.55
C TRP A 216 10.49 -4.33 8.04
N SER A 217 11.06 -3.23 8.55
CA SER A 217 11.03 -2.93 9.98
C SER A 217 10.11 -1.78 10.37
N LYS A 218 9.87 -0.80 9.49
CA LYS A 218 9.25 0.49 9.83
C LYS A 218 8.02 0.85 9.02
N HIS A 219 7.54 -0.10 8.22
CA HIS A 219 6.35 -0.04 7.37
C HIS A 219 6.21 1.13 6.38
N ALA A 220 7.18 2.06 6.31
CA ALA A 220 7.24 3.09 5.28
C ALA A 220 7.13 2.49 3.87
N HIS A 221 6.46 3.22 2.99
CA HIS A 221 6.08 2.81 1.63
C HIS A 221 6.99 3.41 0.57
N PHE A 222 7.36 2.60 -0.41
CA PHE A 222 8.27 2.99 -1.50
C PHE A 222 7.78 2.45 -2.84
N ASP A 223 8.08 3.12 -3.94
CA ASP A 223 7.85 2.62 -5.30
C ASP A 223 9.03 1.77 -5.82
N THR A 224 10.10 1.67 -5.03
CA THR A 224 11.35 0.99 -5.38
C THR A 224 11.70 -0.13 -4.42
N ARG A 225 12.28 -1.20 -4.96
CA ARG A 225 12.90 -2.28 -4.18
C ARG A 225 14.29 -1.88 -3.68
N ASN A 226 14.62 -2.21 -2.43
CA ASN A 226 15.96 -1.99 -1.86
C ASN A 226 16.35 -3.13 -0.90
N THR A 227 17.33 -3.93 -1.30
CA THR A 227 17.83 -5.05 -0.48
C THR A 227 19.29 -4.89 -0.05
N GLY A 228 19.82 -3.66 -0.14
CA GLY A 228 21.23 -3.38 0.16
C GLY A 228 21.53 -3.03 1.61
N TRP A 229 20.52 -2.56 2.36
CA TRP A 229 20.69 -2.01 3.71
C TRP A 229 19.80 -2.72 4.71
N ASN A 230 20.39 -3.29 5.75
CA ASN A 230 19.71 -4.09 6.77
C ASN A 230 20.30 -3.83 8.17
N ASP A 231 20.85 -2.64 8.39
CA ASP A 231 21.26 -2.19 9.70
C ASP A 231 20.10 -1.42 10.38
N PRO A 232 20.09 -1.32 11.72
CA PRO A 232 19.04 -0.62 12.46
C PRO A 232 18.82 0.84 12.07
N ALA A 233 19.89 1.57 11.71
CA ALA A 233 19.79 3.00 11.42
C ALA A 233 19.12 3.23 10.07
N SER A 234 19.46 2.44 9.04
CA SER A 234 18.82 2.54 7.72
C SER A 234 17.32 2.25 7.74
N GLN A 235 16.82 1.49 8.72
CA GLN A 235 15.39 1.19 8.78
C GLN A 235 14.52 2.41 9.10
N SER A 236 15.09 3.48 9.65
CA SER A 236 14.37 4.73 9.95
C SER A 236 14.62 5.82 8.89
N LEU A 237 15.07 5.42 7.70
CA LEU A 237 15.51 6.31 6.62
C LEU A 237 15.04 5.77 5.26
N GLU A 238 15.20 6.59 4.22
CA GLU A 238 14.84 6.27 2.83
C GLU A 238 15.52 5.01 2.26
N ASN A 239 16.62 4.56 2.88
CA ASN A 239 17.35 3.37 2.48
C ASN A 239 16.89 2.10 3.23
N ALA A 240 15.76 2.11 3.93
CA ALA A 240 15.22 0.94 4.62
C ALA A 240 15.08 -0.30 3.71
N PHE A 241 15.24 -1.50 4.30
CA PHE A 241 15.13 -2.75 3.55
C PHE A 241 13.69 -2.96 3.09
N ARG A 242 13.52 -3.34 1.83
CA ARG A 242 12.23 -3.72 1.23
C ARG A 242 12.44 -4.61 0.03
N SER A 243 11.72 -5.72 -0.02
CA SER A 243 11.86 -6.74 -1.06
C SER A 243 10.49 -7.16 -1.60
N GLN A 244 10.49 -8.23 -2.40
CA GLN A 244 9.29 -8.81 -3.03
C GLN A 244 9.19 -10.30 -2.68
N ASP A 245 9.56 -10.66 -1.46
CA ASP A 245 9.50 -12.03 -1.00
C ASP A 245 8.05 -12.52 -0.99
N TRP A 246 7.13 -11.66 -0.57
CA TRP A 246 5.69 -11.83 -0.69
C TRP A 246 5.06 -10.65 -1.43
N TRP A 247 3.91 -10.91 -2.05
CA TRP A 247 3.12 -9.89 -2.75
C TRP A 247 1.63 -10.17 -2.59
N HIS A 248 0.81 -9.13 -2.59
CA HIS A 248 -0.63 -9.30 -2.48
C HIS A 248 -1.37 -8.16 -3.18
N PHE A 249 -2.32 -8.53 -4.05
CA PHE A 249 -3.35 -7.64 -4.53
C PHE A 249 -4.59 -7.91 -3.69
N VAL A 250 -5.12 -6.89 -3.03
CA VAL A 250 -6.22 -7.08 -2.08
C VAL A 250 -7.53 -7.22 -2.85
N ASP A 251 -8.29 -8.27 -2.58
CA ASP A 251 -9.62 -8.45 -3.15
C ASP A 251 -10.59 -7.34 -2.66
N PRO A 252 -11.50 -6.81 -3.51
CA PRO A 252 -12.47 -5.78 -3.13
C PRO A 252 -13.29 -6.09 -1.87
N GLN A 253 -13.56 -7.36 -1.59
CA GLN A 253 -14.28 -7.79 -0.38
C GLN A 253 -13.55 -7.42 0.94
N ASN A 254 -12.23 -7.20 0.88
CA ASN A 254 -11.40 -6.82 2.01
C ASN A 254 -11.22 -5.29 2.13
N TYR A 255 -11.91 -4.50 1.30
CA TYR A 255 -11.92 -3.05 1.39
C TYR A 255 -12.97 -2.59 2.39
N ILE A 256 -12.52 -1.92 3.45
CA ILE A 256 -13.35 -1.40 4.53
C ILE A 256 -13.37 0.12 4.43
N ARG A 257 -14.53 0.70 4.09
CA ARG A 257 -14.70 2.15 4.05
C ARG A 257 -14.63 2.72 5.46
N ALA A 258 -13.65 3.56 5.73
CA ALA A 258 -13.22 3.93 7.08
C ALA A 258 -13.19 5.46 7.34
N ASP A 259 -13.93 6.26 6.57
CA ASP A 259 -14.18 7.66 6.92
C ASP A 259 -15.20 7.78 8.06
N ASP A 260 -15.29 8.97 8.66
CA ASP A 260 -16.08 9.24 9.86
C ASP A 260 -17.60 9.08 9.68
N SER A 261 -18.09 8.91 8.45
CA SER A 261 -19.49 8.59 8.18
C SER A 261 -19.84 7.13 8.50
N THR A 262 -18.86 6.21 8.50
CA THR A 262 -19.09 4.77 8.67
C THR A 262 -18.89 4.31 10.12
N ASN A 263 -19.42 3.12 10.45
CA ASN A 263 -19.17 2.51 11.77
C ASN A 263 -17.70 2.18 11.98
N ALA A 264 -17.00 1.74 10.92
CA ALA A 264 -15.57 1.47 10.95
C ALA A 264 -14.79 2.74 11.30
N GLY A 265 -15.02 3.83 10.56
CA GLY A 265 -14.32 5.09 10.82
C GLY A 265 -14.60 5.66 12.20
N LYS A 266 -15.84 5.60 12.69
CA LYS A 266 -16.17 6.05 14.05
C LYS A 266 -15.42 5.27 15.13
N ALA A 267 -15.36 3.94 15.00
CA ALA A 267 -14.62 3.12 15.97
C ALA A 267 -13.11 3.32 15.88
N LEU A 268 -12.56 3.39 14.66
CA LEU A 268 -11.15 3.69 14.43
C LEU A 268 -10.75 5.06 15.00
N GLY A 269 -11.60 6.08 14.84
CA GLY A 269 -11.34 7.42 15.36
C GLY A 269 -11.50 7.55 16.89
N ALA A 270 -12.28 6.66 17.51
CA ALA A 270 -12.50 6.65 18.96
C ALA A 270 -11.47 5.82 19.74
N ALA A 271 -10.83 4.84 19.09
CA ALA A 271 -9.87 3.94 19.72
C ALA A 271 -8.51 4.62 20.00
N ASP A 272 -7.87 4.22 21.09
CA ASP A 272 -6.51 4.64 21.44
C ASP A 272 -5.46 3.81 20.71
N TRP A 273 -4.85 4.35 19.66
CA TRP A 273 -3.78 3.69 18.90
C TRP A 273 -2.38 4.06 19.41
N GLY A 274 -2.25 4.57 20.63
CA GLY A 274 -0.98 4.98 21.21
C GLY A 274 -0.33 6.10 20.39
N HIS A 275 0.87 5.84 19.86
CA HIS A 275 1.60 6.81 19.04
C HIS A 275 1.20 6.80 17.56
N ALA A 276 0.41 5.82 17.10
CA ALA A 276 -0.03 5.71 15.71
C ALA A 276 -1.22 6.64 15.43
N SER A 277 -0.95 7.92 15.19
CA SER A 277 -1.97 8.97 15.01
C SER A 277 -2.56 9.07 13.59
N SER A 278 -2.04 8.29 12.65
CA SER A 278 -2.40 8.29 11.22
C SER A 278 -3.55 7.33 10.87
N ASN A 279 -4.48 7.09 11.79
CA ASN A 279 -5.66 6.27 11.53
C ASN A 279 -6.56 6.89 10.41
N PRO A 280 -7.44 6.10 9.79
CA PRO A 280 -8.15 6.53 8.58
C PRO A 280 -8.97 7.82 8.72
N PRO A 281 -9.79 8.05 9.79
CA PRO A 281 -10.48 9.32 9.98
C PRO A 281 -9.54 10.53 10.13
N SER A 282 -8.45 10.36 10.89
CA SER A 282 -7.44 11.41 11.09
C SER A 282 -6.85 11.83 9.75
N VAL A 283 -6.44 10.87 8.92
CA VAL A 283 -5.91 11.14 7.58
C VAL A 283 -6.96 11.77 6.67
N HIS A 284 -8.17 11.21 6.65
CA HIS A 284 -9.26 11.69 5.80
C HIS A 284 -9.51 13.18 6.02
N SER A 285 -9.55 13.62 7.28
CA SER A 285 -9.83 15.03 7.64
C SER A 285 -8.86 16.06 7.02
N GLY A 286 -7.62 15.66 6.74
CA GLY A 286 -6.58 16.51 6.16
C GLY A 286 -6.13 16.09 4.76
N VAL A 287 -6.80 15.11 4.14
CA VAL A 287 -6.26 14.45 2.93
C VAL A 287 -6.12 15.42 1.76
N CYS A 288 -6.99 16.43 1.65
CA CYS A 288 -6.95 17.41 0.56
C CYS A 288 -5.79 18.40 0.65
N GLU A 289 -5.18 18.54 1.83
CA GLU A 289 -4.02 19.42 2.06
C GLU A 289 -2.69 18.65 2.04
N ALA A 290 -2.73 17.30 1.98
CA ALA A 290 -1.53 16.47 1.93
C ALA A 290 -0.76 16.68 0.61
N SER A 291 0.58 16.64 0.66
CA SER A 291 1.44 16.88 -0.50
C SER A 291 2.70 16.06 -0.48
#